data_AF-N9N435-F1
#
_entry.id   AF-N9N435-F1
#
_cell.length_a   1.000
_cell.length_b   1.000
_cell.length_c   1.000
_cell.angle_alpha   90.00
_cell.angle_beta   90.00
_cell.angle_gamma   90.00
#
_symmetry.space_group_name_H-M   'P 1'
#
loop_
_entity.id
_entity.type
_entity.pdbx_description
1 polymer ?
#
loop_
_entity_poly.entity_id
_entity_poly.type
_entity_poly.pdbx_seq_one_letter_code
_entity_poly.pdbx_strand_id
1 'polypeptide(L)'
;MEELKNYLKPLAYLDQNILDYLSKETEVDDEAIQFLKENFQIVYSSITLQEIYKAGLNGGEHYSNNFLRLLTYLDAQFIFLQIIDNQVTNTLMRSLLSPQFHYQEFLSNLNFDDFTYPVLKTNLAVWGGIDNLDQLRQEQKNSLVKLIVFMQEQLNYLKSLESSDPVIIEFIYDFSKKLKVIEAQKNQFNINVDFSIDNLKKIRDEDKSGSMLFRKALKVDINQLRSFEKPNILEKIYKSLKDNNPDLHMDIEEFFQLKNNYIQPDRDLFVFEKVNIIFTMLNFIGYFSDKKLNRENEFFASFRDMNHASYACFCEYFFSKDMRLKKKITAIYEYLNISTQICDIQISSK
;
A
#
# COMPACT_ATOMS: atom_id res chain seq x y z
N MET A 1 -28.61 4.39 -20.84
CA MET A 1 -29.10 3.10 -20.31
C MET A 1 -27.98 2.08 -20.12
N GLU A 2 -26.97 2.06 -21.01
CA GLU A 2 -25.79 1.18 -20.89
C GLU A 2 -24.86 1.60 -19.73
N GLU A 3 -24.64 2.90 -19.54
CA GLU A 3 -23.86 3.43 -18.40
C GLU A 3 -24.44 3.08 -17.02
N LEU A 4 -25.76 2.96 -16.89
CA LEU A 4 -26.43 2.57 -15.64
C LEU A 4 -26.28 1.07 -15.32
N LYS A 5 -26.03 0.21 -16.33
CA LYS A 5 -25.84 -1.23 -16.10
C LYS A 5 -24.50 -1.54 -15.41
N ASN A 6 -23.46 -0.75 -15.66
CA ASN A 6 -22.14 -0.95 -15.04
C ASN A 6 -22.10 -0.61 -13.54
N TYR A 7 -23.04 0.20 -13.03
CA TYR A 7 -23.13 0.50 -11.59
C TYR A 7 -23.78 -0.61 -10.75
N LEU A 8 -24.34 -1.64 -11.39
CA LEU A 8 -24.98 -2.77 -10.70
C LEU A 8 -24.07 -3.99 -10.55
N LYS A 9 -22.95 -4.04 -11.28
CA LYS A 9 -22.00 -5.15 -11.18
C LYS A 9 -21.19 -5.02 -9.89
N PRO A 10 -20.90 -6.13 -9.19
CA PRO A 10 -19.98 -6.12 -8.07
C PRO A 10 -18.59 -5.64 -8.51
N LEU A 11 -17.91 -4.89 -7.66
CA LEU A 11 -16.54 -4.44 -7.88
C LEU A 11 -15.58 -5.61 -7.71
N ALA A 12 -14.69 -5.75 -8.68
CA ALA A 12 -13.61 -6.73 -8.64
C ALA A 12 -12.26 -6.03 -8.79
N TYR A 13 -11.44 -6.15 -7.74
CA TYR A 13 -10.05 -5.71 -7.76
C TYR A 13 -9.16 -6.84 -8.26
N LEU A 14 -8.38 -6.58 -9.31
CA LEU A 14 -7.43 -7.54 -9.86
C LEU A 14 -6.03 -7.27 -9.32
N ASP A 15 -5.44 -8.26 -8.67
CA ASP A 15 -4.00 -8.27 -8.37
C ASP A 15 -3.18 -8.26 -9.67
N GLN A 16 -1.95 -7.78 -9.62
CA GLN A 16 -1.09 -7.66 -10.80
C GLN A 16 -0.75 -9.01 -11.42
N ASN A 17 -0.63 -10.09 -10.63
CA ASN A 17 -0.42 -11.43 -11.19
C ASN A 17 -1.60 -11.92 -12.05
N ILE A 18 -2.81 -11.39 -11.82
CA ILE A 18 -3.98 -11.65 -12.67
C ILE A 18 -3.87 -10.84 -13.94
N LEU A 19 -3.54 -9.55 -13.85
CA LEU A 19 -3.33 -8.71 -15.03
C LEU A 19 -2.20 -9.26 -15.92
N ASP A 20 -1.09 -9.68 -15.32
CA ASP A 20 0.04 -10.31 -16.02
C ASP A 20 -0.40 -11.57 -16.77
N TYR A 21 -1.27 -12.37 -16.15
CA TYR A 21 -1.83 -13.56 -16.79
C TYR A 21 -2.72 -13.19 -17.98
N LEU A 22 -3.70 -12.30 -17.78
CA LEU A 22 -4.63 -11.87 -18.82
C LEU A 22 -3.94 -11.11 -19.97
N SER A 23 -2.84 -10.40 -19.69
CA SER A 23 -2.08 -9.65 -20.70
C SER A 23 -1.30 -10.53 -21.68
N LYS A 24 -1.06 -11.80 -21.33
CA LYS A 24 -0.32 -12.78 -22.14
C LYS A 24 -1.24 -13.60 -23.04
N GLU A 25 -2.52 -13.67 -22.72
CA GLU A 25 -3.52 -14.28 -23.58
C GLU A 25 -3.74 -13.33 -24.77
N THR A 26 -3.16 -13.69 -25.92
CA THR A 26 -2.97 -12.80 -27.08
C THR A 26 -4.25 -12.46 -27.84
N GLU A 27 -5.40 -13.02 -27.46
CA GLU A 27 -6.67 -12.81 -28.15
C GLU A 27 -7.73 -12.23 -27.19
N VAL A 28 -8.37 -11.16 -27.68
CA VAL A 28 -9.45 -10.42 -27.02
C VAL A 28 -10.68 -11.31 -26.74
N ASP A 29 -10.73 -12.50 -27.32
CA ASP A 29 -11.79 -13.52 -27.19
C ASP A 29 -11.53 -14.55 -26.07
N ASP A 30 -10.61 -14.26 -25.14
CA ASP A 30 -10.38 -15.14 -23.98
C ASP A 30 -11.63 -15.20 -23.08
N GLU A 31 -12.08 -16.43 -22.82
CA GLU A 31 -13.29 -16.74 -22.03
C GLU A 31 -13.24 -16.11 -20.63
N ALA A 32 -12.06 -16.01 -20.01
CA ALA A 32 -11.91 -15.39 -18.70
C ALA A 32 -12.02 -13.86 -18.77
N ILE A 33 -11.47 -13.21 -19.79
CA ILE A 33 -11.61 -11.76 -19.97
C ILE A 33 -13.10 -11.42 -20.19
N GLN A 34 -13.79 -12.18 -21.05
CA GLN A 34 -15.21 -11.96 -21.30
C GLN A 34 -16.05 -12.21 -20.05
N PHE A 35 -15.78 -13.30 -19.32
CA PHE A 35 -16.44 -13.59 -18.04
C PHE A 35 -16.26 -12.44 -17.04
N LEU A 36 -15.03 -11.93 -16.88
CA LEU A 36 -14.75 -10.82 -15.98
C LEU A 36 -15.54 -9.56 -16.38
N LYS A 37 -15.51 -9.22 -17.67
CA LYS A 37 -16.19 -8.05 -18.21
C LYS A 37 -17.71 -8.12 -18.06
N GLU A 38 -18.30 -9.30 -18.25
CA GLU A 38 -19.76 -9.47 -18.15
C GLU A 38 -20.27 -9.46 -16.71
N ASN A 39 -19.50 -10.01 -15.77
CA ASN A 39 -19.97 -10.27 -14.40
C ASN A 39 -19.52 -9.23 -13.38
N PHE A 40 -18.45 -8.48 -13.64
CA PHE A 40 -17.86 -7.57 -12.67
C PHE A 40 -17.62 -6.18 -13.24
N GLN A 41 -17.60 -5.18 -12.36
CA GLN A 41 -16.98 -3.90 -12.65
C GLN A 41 -15.52 -3.98 -12.20
N ILE A 42 -14.61 -4.11 -13.16
CA ILE A 42 -13.18 -4.16 -12.86
C ILE A 42 -12.72 -2.79 -12.36
N VAL A 43 -11.89 -2.80 -11.31
CA VAL A 43 -11.26 -1.59 -10.77
C VAL A 43 -9.76 -1.75 -10.63
N TYR A 44 -9.05 -0.63 -10.72
CA TYR A 44 -7.60 -0.55 -10.53
C TYR A 44 -7.23 0.71 -9.74
N SER A 45 -6.07 0.73 -9.09
CA SER A 45 -5.62 1.85 -8.27
C SER A 45 -4.27 2.41 -8.74
N SER A 46 -3.76 3.40 -8.02
CA SER A 46 -2.41 3.92 -8.23
C SER A 46 -1.33 2.85 -8.05
N ILE A 47 -1.57 1.82 -7.23
CA ILE A 47 -0.65 0.69 -7.06
C ILE A 47 -0.53 -0.12 -8.34
N THR A 48 -1.66 -0.36 -9.02
CA THR A 48 -1.67 -1.02 -10.33
C THR A 48 -0.86 -0.20 -11.35
N LEU A 49 -1.01 1.13 -11.36
CA LEU A 49 -0.23 2.01 -12.26
C LEU A 49 1.28 1.97 -11.97
N GLN A 50 1.69 1.89 -10.70
CA GLN A 50 3.09 1.71 -10.33
C GLN A 50 3.67 0.41 -10.91
N GLU A 51 2.89 -0.67 -10.93
CA GLU A 51 3.35 -1.96 -11.48
C GLU A 51 3.39 -1.97 -13.00
N ILE A 52 2.41 -1.33 -13.66
CA ILE A 52 2.41 -1.09 -15.10
C ILE A 52 3.64 -0.27 -15.52
N TYR A 53 3.99 0.76 -14.75
CA TYR A 53 5.18 1.56 -14.98
C TYR A 53 6.47 0.74 -14.82
N LYS A 54 6.56 -0.02 -13.73
CA LYS A 54 7.70 -0.91 -13.47
C LYS A 54 7.86 -1.98 -14.55
N ALA A 55 6.77 -2.54 -15.06
CA ALA A 55 6.80 -3.48 -16.19
C ALA A 55 7.35 -2.81 -17.45
N GLY A 56 6.93 -1.57 -17.73
CA GLY A 56 7.46 -0.76 -18.82
C GLY A 56 8.95 -0.45 -18.70
N LEU A 57 9.45 -0.15 -17.50
CA LEU A 57 10.88 0.06 -17.27
C LEU A 57 11.72 -1.19 -17.54
N ASN A 58 11.20 -2.38 -17.19
CA ASN A 58 11.94 -3.63 -17.31
C ASN A 58 11.85 -4.27 -18.71
N GLY A 59 10.72 -4.11 -19.39
CA GLY A 59 10.42 -4.77 -20.65
C GLY A 59 10.26 -3.83 -21.85
N GLY A 60 10.17 -2.53 -21.65
CA GLY A 60 9.89 -1.52 -22.66
C GLY A 60 8.43 -1.06 -22.66
N GLU A 61 8.19 0.12 -23.26
CA GLU A 61 6.89 0.84 -23.23
C GLU A 61 5.69 0.00 -23.72
N HIS A 62 5.92 -0.95 -24.63
CA HIS A 62 4.88 -1.84 -25.13
C HIS A 62 4.22 -2.68 -24.03
N TYR A 63 4.94 -3.04 -22.95
CA TYR A 63 4.34 -3.73 -21.80
C TYR A 63 3.33 -2.84 -21.09
N SER A 64 3.69 -1.59 -20.78
CA SER A 64 2.76 -0.64 -20.17
C SER A 64 1.52 -0.45 -21.05
N ASN A 65 1.73 -0.30 -22.37
CA ASN A 65 0.64 -0.16 -23.33
C ASN A 65 -0.28 -1.38 -23.40
N ASN A 66 0.25 -2.60 -23.26
CA ASN A 66 -0.57 -3.82 -23.24
C ASN A 66 -1.49 -3.85 -22.01
N PHE A 67 -0.98 -3.53 -20.82
CA PHE A 67 -1.82 -3.45 -19.62
C PHE A 67 -2.88 -2.35 -19.72
N LEU A 68 -2.53 -1.16 -20.21
CA LEU A 68 -3.49 -0.08 -20.37
C LEU A 68 -4.59 -0.43 -21.38
N ARG A 69 -4.25 -1.13 -22.47
CA ARG A 69 -5.22 -1.67 -23.42
C ARG A 69 -6.15 -2.70 -22.78
N LEU A 70 -5.61 -3.62 -21.99
CA LEU A 70 -6.40 -4.60 -21.25
C LEU A 70 -7.37 -3.92 -20.28
N LEU A 71 -6.90 -2.96 -19.47
CA LEU A 71 -7.76 -2.19 -18.56
C LEU A 71 -8.85 -1.42 -19.31
N THR A 72 -8.52 -0.87 -20.48
CA THR A 72 -9.50 -0.19 -21.35
C THR A 72 -10.53 -1.19 -21.88
N TYR A 73 -10.09 -2.37 -22.33
CA TYR A 73 -10.98 -3.41 -22.84
C TYR A 73 -11.94 -3.94 -21.77
N LEU A 74 -11.47 -4.06 -20.52
CA LEU A 74 -12.27 -4.46 -19.36
C LEU A 74 -13.23 -3.37 -18.86
N ASP A 75 -13.28 -2.20 -19.51
CA ASP A 75 -14.01 -1.01 -19.04
C ASP A 75 -13.69 -0.70 -17.56
N ALA A 76 -12.41 -0.86 -17.18
CA ALA A 76 -11.98 -0.77 -15.81
C ALA A 76 -12.02 0.68 -15.28
N GLN A 77 -12.44 0.85 -14.03
CA GLN A 77 -12.55 2.16 -13.38
C GLN A 77 -11.40 2.39 -12.41
N PHE A 78 -10.81 3.58 -12.45
CA PHE A 78 -9.79 3.95 -11.48
C PHE A 78 -10.45 4.23 -10.13
N ILE A 79 -9.90 3.65 -9.07
CA ILE A 79 -10.34 3.87 -7.69
C ILE A 79 -9.26 4.57 -6.87
N PHE A 80 -9.72 5.45 -5.98
CA PHE A 80 -8.87 6.20 -5.05
C PHE A 80 -9.65 6.53 -3.79
N LEU A 81 -8.96 6.77 -2.68
CA LEU A 81 -9.61 7.21 -1.44
C LEU A 81 -9.89 8.71 -1.51
N GLN A 82 -11.10 9.12 -1.13
CA GLN A 82 -11.49 10.52 -1.11
C GLN A 82 -10.61 11.28 -0.11
N ILE A 83 -10.18 12.48 -0.51
CA ILE A 83 -9.46 13.42 0.34
C ILE A 83 -10.38 14.60 0.63
N ILE A 84 -10.59 14.90 1.92
CA ILE A 84 -11.32 16.08 2.41
C ILE A 84 -10.38 16.81 3.36
N ASP A 85 -10.22 18.13 3.20
CA ASP A 85 -9.36 18.96 4.04
C ASP A 85 -7.91 18.42 4.20
N ASN A 86 -7.35 17.91 3.10
CA ASN A 86 -6.04 17.25 3.03
C ASN A 86 -5.92 15.97 3.89
N GLN A 87 -7.03 15.37 4.30
CA GLN A 87 -7.07 14.10 5.00
C GLN A 87 -7.74 13.04 4.14
N VAL A 88 -7.09 11.89 4.03
CA VAL A 88 -7.70 10.70 3.43
C VAL A 88 -8.87 10.27 4.29
N THR A 89 -9.95 9.84 3.65
CA THR A 89 -11.16 9.35 4.32
C THR A 89 -11.33 7.84 4.08
N ASN A 90 -12.30 7.22 4.75
CA ASN A 90 -12.68 5.83 4.53
C ASN A 90 -13.63 5.63 3.33
N THR A 91 -13.64 6.56 2.38
CA THR A 91 -14.57 6.55 1.25
C THR A 91 -13.80 6.29 -0.04
N LEU A 92 -14.17 5.22 -0.75
CA LEU A 92 -13.64 4.92 -2.08
C LEU A 92 -14.40 5.71 -3.15
N MET A 93 -13.65 6.43 -3.98
CA MET A 93 -14.15 7.14 -5.15
C MET A 93 -13.78 6.40 -6.42
N ARG A 94 -14.58 6.62 -7.46
CA ARG A 94 -14.37 6.08 -8.80
C ARG A 94 -14.24 7.19 -9.81
N SER A 95 -13.30 7.04 -10.73
CA SER A 95 -13.16 7.90 -11.90
C SER A 95 -13.59 7.14 -13.16
N LEU A 96 -14.30 7.87 -14.03
CA LEU A 96 -14.73 7.41 -15.36
C LEU A 96 -13.74 7.81 -16.46
N LEU A 97 -12.64 8.47 -16.10
CA LEU A 97 -11.59 8.81 -17.06
C LEU A 97 -10.80 7.55 -17.47
N SER A 98 -10.18 7.60 -18.63
CA SER A 98 -9.52 6.43 -19.22
C SER A 98 -8.28 5.99 -18.42
N PRO A 99 -7.90 4.70 -18.50
CA PRO A 99 -6.63 4.22 -17.97
C PRO A 99 -5.41 5.01 -18.44
N GLN A 100 -5.42 5.48 -19.70
CA GLN A 100 -4.34 6.29 -20.24
C GLN A 100 -4.25 7.66 -19.56
N PHE A 101 -5.39 8.31 -19.27
CA PHE A 101 -5.41 9.57 -18.54
C PHE A 101 -4.79 9.40 -17.15
N HIS A 102 -5.25 8.41 -16.39
CA HIS A 102 -4.73 8.16 -15.04
C HIS A 102 -3.26 7.75 -15.04
N TYR A 103 -2.80 7.02 -16.07
CA TYR A 103 -1.39 6.70 -16.22
C TYR A 103 -0.53 7.93 -16.51
N GLN A 104 -1.00 8.86 -17.37
CA GLN A 104 -0.29 10.11 -17.61
C GLN A 104 -0.23 11.01 -16.36
N GLU A 105 -1.32 11.09 -15.61
CA GLU A 105 -1.33 11.76 -14.30
C GLU A 105 -0.33 11.11 -13.35
N PHE A 106 -0.30 9.78 -13.27
CA PHE A 106 0.68 9.06 -12.47
C PHE A 106 2.12 9.40 -12.86
N LEU A 107 2.45 9.37 -14.16
CA LEU A 107 3.79 9.71 -14.67
C LEU A 107 4.20 11.14 -14.31
N SER A 108 3.25 12.07 -14.36
CA SER A 108 3.48 13.49 -14.06
C SER A 108 3.78 13.74 -12.57
N ASN A 109 3.44 12.78 -11.71
CA ASN A 109 3.61 12.84 -10.26
C ASN A 109 4.76 11.95 -9.74
N LEU A 110 5.52 11.28 -10.62
CA LEU A 110 6.61 10.38 -10.21
C LEU A 110 7.72 11.07 -9.41
N ASN A 111 7.94 12.36 -9.66
CA ASN A 111 8.93 13.16 -8.93
C ASN A 111 8.64 13.27 -7.43
N PHE A 112 7.41 13.03 -6.99
CA PHE A 112 7.07 13.05 -5.56
C PHE A 112 7.61 11.84 -4.80
N ASP A 113 7.93 10.74 -5.50
CA ASP A 113 8.54 9.57 -4.89
C ASP A 113 9.91 9.92 -4.28
N ASP A 114 10.66 10.85 -4.88
CA ASP A 114 11.95 11.32 -4.34
C ASP A 114 11.85 11.88 -2.91
N PHE A 115 10.68 12.39 -2.52
CA PHE A 115 10.45 12.90 -1.17
C PHE A 115 10.07 11.80 -0.17
N THR A 116 9.34 10.77 -0.63
CA THR A 116 8.73 9.75 0.23
C THR A 116 9.58 8.48 0.34
N TYR A 117 10.33 8.14 -0.69
CA TYR A 117 11.12 6.92 -0.78
C TYR A 117 12.15 6.76 0.35
N PRO A 118 12.90 7.81 0.77
CA PRO A 118 13.82 7.69 1.89
C PRO A 118 13.13 7.31 3.21
N VAL A 119 11.91 7.82 3.46
CA VAL A 119 11.15 7.47 4.66
C VAL A 119 10.66 6.03 4.58
N LEU A 120 10.18 5.60 3.41
CA LEU A 120 9.75 4.22 3.19
C LEU A 120 10.91 3.21 3.34
N LYS A 121 12.14 3.60 3.00
CA LYS A 121 13.36 2.78 3.22
C LYS A 121 13.68 2.53 4.69
N THR A 122 13.12 3.29 5.63
CA THR A 122 13.20 2.95 7.07
C THR A 122 12.55 1.59 7.34
N ASN A 123 11.42 1.28 6.69
CA ASN A 123 10.80 -0.04 6.82
C ASN A 123 11.68 -1.13 6.22
N LEU A 124 12.37 -0.88 5.10
CA LEU A 124 13.34 -1.82 4.53
C LEU A 124 14.54 -2.04 5.48
N ALA A 125 14.98 -0.99 6.18
CA ALA A 125 16.06 -1.07 7.17
C ALA A 125 15.68 -2.00 8.34
N VAL A 126 14.42 -1.97 8.77
CA VAL A 126 13.91 -2.89 9.80
C VAL A 126 14.06 -4.36 9.39
N TRP A 127 13.95 -4.67 8.09
CA TRP A 127 14.19 -6.01 7.54
C TRP A 127 15.68 -6.34 7.34
N GLY A 128 16.59 -5.41 7.66
CA GLY A 128 18.03 -5.58 7.46
C GLY A 128 18.48 -5.32 6.02
N GLY A 129 17.70 -4.58 5.22
CA GLY A 129 17.99 -4.33 3.81
C GLY A 129 18.77 -3.07 3.48
N ILE A 130 19.26 -2.34 4.50
CA ILE A 130 20.04 -1.11 4.32
C ILE A 130 21.43 -1.28 4.93
N ASP A 131 22.45 -1.21 4.08
CA ASP A 131 23.84 -1.39 4.50
C ASP A 131 24.38 -0.18 5.26
N ASN A 132 24.08 1.03 4.77
CA ASN A 132 24.57 2.30 5.31
C ASN A 132 23.43 3.13 5.93
N LEU A 133 23.21 2.94 7.23
CA LEU A 133 22.17 3.66 7.98
C LEU A 133 22.47 5.16 8.14
N ASP A 134 23.75 5.56 8.13
CA ASP A 134 24.11 6.98 8.20
C ASP A 134 23.83 7.70 6.88
N GLN A 135 23.97 7.01 5.74
CA GLN A 135 23.51 7.53 4.46
C GLN A 135 21.97 7.69 4.45
N LEU A 136 21.23 6.66 4.87
CA LEU A 136 19.76 6.73 4.98
C LEU A 136 19.31 7.89 5.88
N ARG A 137 20.01 8.14 7.00
CA ARG A 137 19.77 9.29 7.88
C ARG A 137 19.87 10.61 7.12
N GLN A 138 20.93 10.79 6.34
CA GLN A 138 21.13 12.02 5.56
C GLN A 138 20.11 12.15 4.43
N GLU A 139 19.80 11.05 3.73
CA GLU A 139 18.78 11.04 2.66
C GLU A 139 17.41 11.48 3.17
N GLN A 140 16.97 10.99 4.33
CA GLN A 140 15.69 11.40 4.95
C GLN A 140 15.69 12.88 5.34
N LYS A 141 16.76 13.37 5.97
CA LYS A 141 16.86 14.80 6.36
C LYS A 141 16.86 15.70 5.12
N ASN A 142 17.60 15.30 4.09
CA ASN A 142 17.71 16.04 2.83
C ASN A 142 16.40 16.01 2.04
N SER A 143 15.63 14.92 2.06
CA SER A 143 14.36 14.84 1.34
C SER A 143 13.33 15.83 1.89
N LEU A 144 13.24 16.01 3.21
CA LEU A 144 12.39 17.04 3.82
C LEU A 144 12.84 18.45 3.40
N VAL A 145 14.15 18.73 3.39
CA VAL A 145 14.66 20.04 2.95
C VAL A 145 14.30 20.31 1.49
N LYS A 146 14.48 19.32 0.60
CA LYS A 146 14.11 19.45 -0.81
C LYS A 146 12.60 19.67 -0.98
N LEU A 147 11.78 18.97 -0.21
CA LEU A 147 10.32 19.15 -0.24
C LEU A 147 9.92 20.57 0.18
N ILE A 148 10.52 21.10 1.26
CA ILE A 148 10.28 22.48 1.71
C ILE A 148 10.66 23.49 0.62
N VAL A 149 11.84 23.33 0.00
CA VAL A 149 12.30 24.20 -1.08
C VAL A 149 11.34 24.15 -2.26
N PHE A 150 10.95 22.94 -2.70
CA PHE A 150 9.98 22.77 -3.78
C PHE A 150 8.66 23.46 -3.47
N MET A 151 8.09 23.26 -2.28
CA MET A 151 6.83 23.93 -1.88
C MET A 151 6.98 25.45 -1.85
N GLN A 152 8.12 25.97 -1.40
CA GLN A 152 8.40 27.41 -1.40
C GLN A 152 8.47 27.98 -2.82
N GLU A 153 9.09 27.26 -3.76
CA GLU A 153 9.12 27.62 -5.18
C GLU A 153 7.72 27.64 -5.79
N GLN A 154 6.90 26.63 -5.52
CA GLN A 154 5.50 26.59 -5.97
C GLN A 154 4.68 27.75 -5.38
N LEU A 155 4.86 28.06 -4.10
CA LEU A 155 4.20 29.19 -3.46
C LEU A 155 4.63 30.54 -4.07
N ASN A 156 5.92 30.69 -4.38
CA ASN A 156 6.43 31.90 -5.03
C ASN A 156 5.88 32.05 -6.46
N TYR A 157 5.81 30.95 -7.21
CA TYR A 157 5.19 30.92 -8.53
C TYR A 157 3.72 31.36 -8.45
N LEU A 158 2.93 30.78 -7.54
CA LEU A 158 1.52 31.13 -7.39
C LEU A 158 1.33 32.61 -7.01
N LYS A 159 2.17 33.15 -6.12
CA LYS A 159 2.16 34.58 -5.77
C LYS A 159 2.49 35.48 -6.97
N SER A 160 3.38 35.02 -7.86
CA SER A 160 3.77 35.76 -9.06
C SER A 160 2.68 35.85 -10.13
N LEU A 161 1.63 35.02 -10.04
CA LEU A 161 0.49 35.08 -10.95
C LEU A 161 -0.41 36.30 -10.71
N GLU A 162 -0.23 37.02 -9.59
CA GLU A 162 -1.00 38.23 -9.23
C GLU A 162 -2.52 38.09 -9.42
N SER A 163 -3.06 36.90 -9.11
CA SER A 163 -4.49 36.61 -9.29
C SER A 163 -5.35 37.49 -8.40
N SER A 164 -6.44 38.02 -8.97
CA SER A 164 -7.48 38.75 -8.23
C SER A 164 -8.63 37.84 -7.77
N ASP A 165 -8.60 36.55 -8.12
CA ASP A 165 -9.61 35.58 -7.69
C ASP A 165 -9.52 35.32 -6.17
N PRO A 166 -10.58 35.60 -5.39
CA PRO A 166 -10.59 35.39 -3.95
C PRO A 166 -10.24 33.95 -3.52
N VAL A 167 -10.64 32.94 -4.30
CA VAL A 167 -10.37 31.53 -4.01
C VAL A 167 -8.86 31.24 -4.14
N ILE A 168 -8.22 31.80 -5.17
CA ILE A 168 -6.77 31.64 -5.37
C ILE A 168 -6.00 32.38 -4.28
N ILE A 169 -6.45 33.58 -3.89
CA ILE A 169 -5.83 34.36 -2.80
C ILE A 169 -5.90 33.59 -1.47
N GLU A 170 -7.06 33.03 -1.14
CA GLU A 170 -7.26 32.22 0.06
C GLU A 170 -6.38 30.96 0.03
N PHE A 171 -6.33 30.25 -1.10
CA PHE A 171 -5.45 29.09 -1.27
C PHE A 171 -3.98 29.43 -1.04
N ILE A 172 -3.48 30.55 -1.60
CA ILE A 172 -2.09 31.01 -1.39
C ILE A 172 -1.83 31.33 0.10
N TYR A 173 -2.80 31.96 0.77
CA TYR A 173 -2.69 32.25 2.19
C TYR A 173 -2.59 30.99 3.04
N ASP A 174 -3.49 30.02 2.80
CA ASP A 174 -3.50 28.74 3.52
C ASP A 174 -2.26 27.91 3.23
N PHE A 175 -1.81 27.87 1.97
CA PHE A 175 -0.59 27.17 1.59
C PHE A 175 0.64 27.78 2.29
N SER A 176 0.74 29.11 2.32
CA SER A 176 1.79 29.84 3.06
C SER A 176 1.76 29.53 4.56
N LYS A 177 0.58 29.44 5.18
CA LYS A 177 0.43 29.09 6.59
C LYS A 177 0.89 27.65 6.86
N LYS A 178 0.47 26.69 6.02
CA LYS A 178 0.86 25.27 6.14
C LYS A 178 2.37 25.09 5.97
N LEU A 179 2.98 25.80 5.01
CA LEU A 179 4.43 25.72 4.79
C LEU A 179 5.23 26.15 6.03
N LYS A 180 4.83 27.25 6.69
CA LYS A 180 5.46 27.70 7.95
C LYS A 180 5.39 26.66 9.07
N VAL A 181 4.28 25.92 9.16
CA VAL A 181 4.12 24.84 10.15
C VAL A 181 5.10 23.72 9.86
N ILE A 182 5.24 23.29 8.59
CA ILE A 182 6.18 22.24 8.18
C ILE A 182 7.62 22.68 8.45
N GLU A 183 7.97 23.92 8.13
CA GLU A 183 9.29 24.49 8.42
C GLU A 183 9.61 24.46 9.93
N ALA A 184 8.65 24.83 10.77
CA ALA A 184 8.81 24.79 12.22
C ALA A 184 9.01 23.36 12.77
N GLN A 185 8.44 22.35 12.10
CA GLN A 185 8.58 20.94 12.48
C GLN A 185 9.89 20.28 12.02
N LYS A 186 10.69 20.94 11.18
CA LYS A 186 11.93 20.39 10.60
C LYS A 186 12.90 19.84 11.66
N ASN A 187 13.09 20.58 12.76
CA ASN A 187 14.01 20.14 13.83
C ASN A 187 13.49 18.89 14.54
N GLN A 188 12.18 18.84 14.81
CA GLN A 188 11.56 17.65 15.42
C GLN A 188 11.66 16.44 14.49
N PHE A 189 11.43 16.62 13.19
CA PHE A 189 11.63 15.57 12.20
C PHE A 189 13.07 15.04 12.23
N ASN A 190 14.07 15.92 12.27
CA ASN A 190 15.47 15.51 12.35
C ASN A 190 15.79 14.69 13.60
N ILE A 191 15.24 15.09 14.76
CA ILE A 191 15.38 14.35 16.03
C ILE A 191 14.74 12.96 15.90
N ASN A 192 13.54 12.88 15.32
CA ASN A 192 12.84 11.60 15.12
C ASN A 192 13.61 10.67 14.17
N VAL A 193 14.22 11.21 13.11
CA VAL A 193 15.09 10.45 12.20
C VAL A 193 16.32 9.93 12.94
N ASP A 194 16.98 10.75 13.76
CA ASP A 194 18.15 10.31 14.53
C ASP A 194 17.77 9.19 15.51
N PHE A 195 16.69 9.36 16.26
CA PHE A 195 16.16 8.35 17.17
C PHE A 195 15.83 7.03 16.47
N SER A 196 15.15 7.09 15.32
CA SER A 196 14.81 5.91 14.51
C SER A 196 16.08 5.16 14.04
N ILE A 197 17.06 5.89 13.51
CA ILE A 197 18.33 5.32 13.03
C ILE A 197 19.14 4.70 14.17
N ASP A 198 19.15 5.33 15.34
CA ASP A 198 19.87 4.78 16.50
C ASP A 198 19.22 3.48 17.00
N ASN A 199 17.89 3.37 16.94
CA ASN A 199 17.21 2.11 17.25
C ASN A 199 17.45 1.03 16.18
N LEU A 200 17.52 1.40 14.90
CA LEU A 200 17.88 0.47 13.82
C LEU A 200 19.31 -0.06 13.99
N LYS A 201 20.25 0.76 14.47
CA LYS A 201 21.61 0.34 14.79
C LYS A 201 21.61 -0.69 15.94
N LYS A 202 20.87 -0.44 17.02
CA LYS A 202 20.72 -1.41 18.13
C LYS A 202 20.13 -2.74 17.66
N ILE A 203 19.09 -2.69 16.82
CA ILE A 203 18.51 -3.90 16.20
C ILE A 203 19.60 -4.67 15.47
N ARG A 204 20.40 -4.00 14.62
CA ARG A 204 21.47 -4.62 13.83
C ARG A 204 22.57 -5.26 14.69
N ASP A 205 22.88 -4.65 15.82
CA ASP A 205 23.87 -5.17 16.77
C ASP A 205 23.39 -6.46 17.46
N GLU A 206 22.07 -6.56 17.74
CA GLU A 206 21.46 -7.74 18.36
C GLU A 206 21.13 -8.87 17.35
N ASP A 207 20.63 -8.53 16.16
CA ASP A 207 20.33 -9.46 15.06
C ASP A 207 20.37 -8.74 13.70
N LYS A 208 20.50 -9.49 12.61
CA LYS A 208 20.53 -8.92 11.26
C LYS A 208 19.20 -8.28 10.85
N SER A 209 18.07 -8.62 11.47
CA SER A 209 16.78 -8.00 11.16
C SER A 209 15.83 -7.94 12.36
N GLY A 210 15.01 -6.88 12.42
CA GLY A 210 13.99 -6.71 13.46
C GLY A 210 12.96 -7.84 13.47
N SER A 211 12.64 -8.41 12.30
CA SER A 211 11.72 -9.55 12.22
C SER A 211 12.27 -10.83 12.86
N MET A 212 13.58 -11.07 12.76
CA MET A 212 14.22 -12.21 13.41
C MET A 212 14.26 -12.02 14.94
N LEU A 213 14.61 -10.82 15.41
CA LEU A 213 14.50 -10.47 16.83
C LEU A 213 13.09 -10.69 17.37
N PHE A 214 12.10 -10.18 16.65
CA PHE A 214 10.70 -10.29 17.04
C PHE A 214 10.25 -11.75 17.15
N ARG A 215 10.56 -12.58 16.15
CA ARG A 215 10.23 -14.01 16.16
C ARG A 215 10.94 -14.79 17.26
N LYS A 216 12.20 -14.45 17.53
CA LYS A 216 13.00 -15.07 18.60
C LYS A 216 12.44 -14.70 19.97
N ALA A 217 12.15 -13.41 20.19
CA ALA A 217 11.59 -12.90 21.43
C ALA A 217 10.23 -13.55 21.75
N LEU A 218 9.39 -13.73 20.73
CA LEU A 218 8.07 -14.36 20.88
C LEU A 218 8.07 -15.89 20.71
N LYS A 219 9.24 -16.53 20.58
CA LYS A 219 9.37 -17.99 20.40
C LYS A 219 8.40 -18.54 19.33
N VAL A 220 8.39 -17.90 18.16
CA VAL A 220 7.42 -18.20 17.11
C VAL A 220 7.69 -19.58 16.48
N ASP A 221 6.67 -20.44 16.45
CA ASP A 221 6.67 -21.67 15.65
C ASP A 221 5.96 -21.45 14.31
N ILE A 222 6.74 -21.19 13.25
CA ILE A 222 6.23 -20.91 11.91
C ILE A 222 5.42 -22.09 11.34
N ASN A 223 5.77 -23.34 11.68
CA ASN A 223 5.06 -24.51 11.17
C ASN A 223 3.68 -24.61 11.79
N GLN A 224 3.58 -24.37 13.11
CA GLN A 224 2.30 -24.28 13.81
C GLN A 224 1.45 -23.17 13.20
N LEU A 225 2.00 -21.95 13.04
CA LEU A 225 1.24 -20.83 12.49
C LEU A 225 0.65 -21.12 11.11
N ARG A 226 1.40 -21.80 10.23
CA ARG A 226 0.96 -22.13 8.86
C ARG A 226 -0.11 -23.22 8.80
N SER A 227 -0.31 -23.99 9.87
CA SER A 227 -1.38 -24.99 9.95
C SER A 227 -2.74 -24.42 10.34
N PHE A 228 -2.81 -23.15 10.74
CA PHE A 228 -4.06 -22.54 11.14
C PHE A 228 -4.96 -22.28 9.92
N GLU A 229 -6.15 -22.85 10.01
CA GLU A 229 -7.24 -22.66 9.04
C GLU A 229 -8.41 -21.95 9.73
N LYS A 230 -9.37 -21.48 8.92
CA LYS A 230 -10.61 -20.85 9.42
C LYS A 230 -11.38 -21.76 10.41
N PRO A 231 -12.17 -21.19 11.34
CA PRO A 231 -12.33 -19.76 11.58
C PRO A 231 -11.27 -19.18 12.53
N ASN A 232 -11.25 -17.85 12.69
CA ASN A 232 -10.50 -17.07 13.68
C ASN A 232 -8.97 -17.24 13.57
N ILE A 233 -8.44 -17.08 12.36
CA ILE A 233 -7.01 -17.32 12.11
C ILE A 233 -6.14 -16.37 12.93
N LEU A 234 -6.47 -15.08 12.98
CA LEU A 234 -5.64 -14.08 13.68
C LEU A 234 -5.61 -14.32 15.20
N GLU A 235 -6.74 -14.72 15.76
CA GLU A 235 -6.89 -15.09 17.17
C GLU A 235 -6.10 -16.35 17.51
N LYS A 236 -6.10 -17.36 16.61
CA LYS A 236 -5.25 -18.56 16.78
C LYS A 236 -3.76 -18.21 16.76
N ILE A 237 -3.34 -17.32 15.86
CA ILE A 237 -1.96 -16.80 15.83
C ILE A 237 -1.63 -16.13 17.15
N TYR A 238 -2.42 -15.15 17.57
CA TYR A 238 -2.18 -14.41 18.82
C TYR A 238 -2.19 -15.32 20.05
N LYS A 239 -3.12 -16.29 20.13
CA LYS A 239 -3.15 -17.28 21.21
C LYS A 239 -1.88 -18.12 21.26
N SER A 240 -1.39 -18.63 20.12
CA SER A 240 -0.12 -19.38 20.06
C SER A 240 1.06 -18.55 20.56
N LEU A 241 1.12 -17.26 20.18
CA LEU A 241 2.16 -16.35 20.68
C LEU A 241 2.04 -16.12 22.19
N LYS A 242 0.82 -15.96 22.72
CA LYS A 242 0.57 -15.79 24.15
C LYS A 242 0.90 -17.04 24.96
N ASP A 243 0.54 -18.21 24.47
CA ASP A 243 0.82 -19.50 25.13
C ASP A 243 2.34 -19.72 25.27
N ASN A 244 3.12 -19.25 24.29
CA ASN A 244 4.60 -19.32 24.33
C ASN A 244 5.25 -18.23 25.21
N ASN A 245 4.51 -17.17 25.54
CA ASN A 245 4.99 -15.99 26.26
C ASN A 245 3.96 -15.53 27.31
N PRO A 246 3.91 -16.16 28.50
CA PRO A 246 2.93 -15.83 29.55
C PRO A 246 2.96 -14.38 30.04
N ASP A 247 4.09 -13.68 29.87
CA ASP A 247 4.27 -12.28 30.23
C ASP A 247 3.64 -11.30 29.19
N LEU A 248 3.10 -11.83 28.08
CA LEU A 248 2.37 -11.04 27.10
C LEU A 248 0.97 -10.70 27.65
N HIS A 249 0.89 -9.59 28.38
CA HIS A 249 -0.34 -9.14 29.05
C HIS A 249 -1.29 -8.32 28.16
N MET A 250 -0.79 -7.79 27.04
CA MET A 250 -1.58 -6.97 26.12
C MET A 250 -2.61 -7.81 25.38
N ASP A 251 -3.77 -7.24 25.01
CA ASP A 251 -4.76 -7.95 24.19
C ASP A 251 -4.39 -7.99 22.69
N ILE A 252 -5.20 -8.64 21.87
CA ILE A 252 -4.93 -8.81 20.44
C ILE A 252 -4.91 -7.47 19.69
N GLU A 253 -5.80 -6.53 20.04
CA GLU A 253 -5.85 -5.23 19.37
C GLU A 253 -4.64 -4.36 19.75
N GLU A 254 -4.20 -4.42 21.01
CA GLU A 254 -2.96 -3.79 21.44
C GLU A 254 -1.75 -4.40 20.75
N PHE A 255 -1.68 -5.73 20.67
CA PHE A 255 -0.57 -6.44 20.05
C PHE A 255 -0.42 -6.08 18.57
N PHE A 256 -1.54 -6.03 17.84
CA PHE A 256 -1.57 -5.60 16.44
C PHE A 256 -1.64 -4.08 16.28
N GLN A 257 -1.52 -3.28 17.34
CA GLN A 257 -1.51 -1.82 17.30
C GLN A 257 -2.76 -1.21 16.63
N LEU A 258 -3.94 -1.79 16.87
CA LEU A 258 -5.20 -1.40 16.25
C LEU A 258 -6.02 -0.41 17.09
N LYS A 259 -5.66 -0.20 18.37
CA LYS A 259 -6.40 0.69 19.28
C LYS A 259 -6.13 2.18 19.06
N ASN A 260 -4.92 2.54 18.65
CA ASN A 260 -4.49 3.93 18.58
C ASN A 260 -4.01 4.28 17.17
N ASN A 261 -4.45 5.41 16.65
CA ASN A 261 -3.86 6.00 15.46
C ASN A 261 -2.71 6.93 15.86
N TYR A 262 -1.49 6.42 15.86
CA TYR A 262 -0.31 7.21 16.25
C TYR A 262 0.03 8.34 15.26
N ILE A 263 -0.49 8.29 14.04
CA ILE A 263 -0.25 9.30 13.00
C ILE A 263 -1.29 10.42 13.10
N GLN A 264 -2.56 10.06 13.34
CA GLN A 264 -3.67 10.99 13.52
C GLN A 264 -4.45 10.63 14.79
N PRO A 265 -3.96 11.04 15.98
CA PRO A 265 -4.54 10.64 17.27
C PRO A 265 -6.00 11.03 17.47
N ASP A 266 -6.48 12.01 16.71
CA ASP A 266 -7.85 12.54 16.81
C ASP A 266 -8.90 11.66 16.09
N ARG A 267 -8.50 10.56 15.43
CA ARG A 267 -9.43 9.61 14.80
C ARG A 267 -9.00 8.16 14.94
N ASP A 268 -9.98 7.27 14.87
CA ASP A 268 -9.73 5.84 14.76
C ASP A 268 -9.07 5.48 13.43
N LEU A 269 -8.38 4.33 13.42
CA LEU A 269 -7.85 3.72 12.20
C LEU A 269 -8.99 3.31 11.27
N PHE A 270 -8.85 3.68 10.00
CA PHE A 270 -9.72 3.21 8.93
C PHE A 270 -9.42 1.76 8.57
N VAL A 271 -10.37 1.10 7.91
CA VAL A 271 -10.28 -0.35 7.64
C VAL A 271 -9.04 -0.70 6.82
N PHE A 272 -8.70 0.10 5.80
CA PHE A 272 -7.53 -0.11 4.96
C PHE A 272 -6.21 0.09 5.72
N GLU A 273 -6.19 0.97 6.74
CA GLU A 273 -5.02 1.15 7.60
C GLU A 273 -4.84 -0.07 8.51
N LYS A 274 -5.94 -0.61 9.06
CA LYS A 274 -5.90 -1.86 9.82
C LYS A 274 -5.44 -3.03 8.95
N VAL A 275 -5.85 -3.10 7.68
CA VAL A 275 -5.36 -4.10 6.72
C VAL A 275 -3.84 -3.99 6.56
N ASN A 276 -3.31 -2.79 6.29
CA ASN A 276 -1.86 -2.55 6.18
C ASN A 276 -1.08 -2.98 7.44
N ILE A 277 -1.58 -2.59 8.62
CA ILE A 277 -0.94 -2.89 9.90
C ILE A 277 -0.89 -4.41 10.14
N ILE A 278 -2.03 -5.10 10.01
CA ILE A 278 -2.10 -6.55 10.24
C ILE A 278 -1.25 -7.28 9.20
N PHE A 279 -1.28 -6.88 7.93
CA PHE A 279 -0.45 -7.48 6.89
C PHE A 279 1.04 -7.40 7.21
N THR A 280 1.51 -6.21 7.62
CA THR A 280 2.89 -5.98 8.04
C THR A 280 3.25 -6.86 9.23
N MET A 281 2.37 -6.95 10.24
CA MET A 281 2.54 -7.79 11.41
C MET A 281 2.58 -9.28 11.06
N LEU A 282 1.74 -9.78 10.15
CA LEU A 282 1.78 -11.17 9.69
C LEU A 282 3.09 -11.51 8.99
N ASN A 283 3.61 -10.59 8.18
CA ASN A 283 4.96 -10.69 7.61
C ASN A 283 6.01 -10.76 8.73
N PHE A 284 5.90 -9.91 9.74
CA PHE A 284 6.83 -9.84 10.87
C PHE A 284 6.84 -11.12 11.70
N ILE A 285 5.66 -11.62 12.04
CA ILE A 285 5.44 -12.86 12.80
C ILE A 285 5.92 -14.08 11.99
N GLY A 286 5.74 -14.09 10.66
CA GLY A 286 6.13 -15.21 9.82
C GLY A 286 4.96 -16.03 9.24
N TYR A 287 3.73 -15.59 9.46
CA TYR A 287 2.53 -16.23 8.90
C TYR A 287 2.45 -15.97 7.39
N PHE A 288 2.74 -17.00 6.58
CA PHE A 288 2.88 -16.92 5.12
C PHE A 288 3.75 -15.74 4.63
N SER A 289 4.72 -15.31 5.44
CA SER A 289 5.49 -14.06 5.21
C SER A 289 6.16 -13.98 3.85
N ASP A 290 6.24 -12.79 3.25
CA ASP A 290 6.92 -12.64 1.96
C ASP A 290 8.42 -12.96 2.08
N LYS A 291 9.03 -13.36 0.96
CA LYS A 291 10.41 -13.85 0.95
C LYS A 291 11.38 -12.69 0.75
N LYS A 292 12.56 -12.77 1.38
CA LYS A 292 13.70 -11.88 1.11
C LYS A 292 13.37 -10.38 1.26
N LEU A 293 12.57 -10.03 2.27
CA LEU A 293 12.18 -8.65 2.56
C LEU A 293 13.36 -7.71 2.92
N ASN A 294 14.56 -8.26 3.09
CA ASN A 294 15.81 -7.50 3.17
C ASN A 294 16.33 -7.05 1.79
N ARG A 295 15.69 -7.42 0.69
CA ARG A 295 16.04 -6.97 -0.66
C ARG A 295 15.02 -5.93 -1.11
N GLU A 296 15.52 -4.80 -1.60
CA GLU A 296 14.71 -3.64 -2.01
C GLU A 296 13.55 -4.03 -2.94
N ASN A 297 13.83 -4.73 -4.04
CA ASN A 297 12.82 -5.13 -5.01
C ASN A 297 11.69 -6.02 -4.42
N GLU A 298 12.05 -6.93 -3.52
CA GLU A 298 11.13 -7.88 -2.89
C GLU A 298 10.31 -7.18 -1.79
N PHE A 299 10.94 -6.27 -1.03
CA PHE A 299 10.26 -5.41 -0.08
C PHE A 299 9.20 -4.56 -0.76
N PHE A 300 9.55 -3.89 -1.87
CA PHE A 300 8.59 -3.08 -2.59
C PHE A 300 7.50 -3.91 -3.27
N ALA A 301 7.79 -5.16 -3.68
CA ALA A 301 6.74 -6.08 -4.15
C ALA A 301 5.73 -6.41 -3.03
N SER A 302 6.23 -6.82 -1.87
CA SER A 302 5.39 -7.06 -0.68
C SER A 302 4.58 -5.82 -0.27
N PHE A 303 5.18 -4.63 -0.37
CA PHE A 303 4.48 -3.38 -0.08
C PHE A 303 3.35 -3.11 -1.08
N ARG A 304 3.51 -3.45 -2.36
CA ARG A 304 2.43 -3.33 -3.35
C ARG A 304 1.34 -4.37 -3.11
N ASP A 305 1.68 -5.62 -2.83
CA ASP A 305 0.70 -6.66 -2.45
C ASP A 305 -0.16 -6.23 -1.24
N MET A 306 0.49 -5.61 -0.24
CA MET A 306 -0.19 -5.06 0.92
C MET A 306 -1.17 -3.95 0.53
N ASN A 307 -0.76 -3.01 -0.32
CA ASN A 307 -1.65 -1.93 -0.74
C ASN A 307 -2.77 -2.42 -1.69
N HIS A 308 -2.53 -3.46 -2.49
CA HIS A 308 -3.59 -4.14 -3.24
C HIS A 308 -4.67 -4.69 -2.30
N ALA A 309 -4.28 -5.37 -1.21
CA ALA A 309 -5.23 -5.81 -0.20
C ALA A 309 -5.98 -4.61 0.41
N SER A 310 -5.29 -3.52 0.71
CA SER A 310 -5.91 -2.34 1.31
C SER A 310 -6.92 -1.63 0.39
N TYR A 311 -6.71 -1.60 -0.92
CA TYR A 311 -7.74 -1.12 -1.84
C TYR A 311 -8.87 -2.15 -2.03
N ALA A 312 -8.53 -3.43 -2.12
CA ALA A 312 -9.49 -4.49 -2.36
C ALA A 312 -10.49 -4.68 -1.22
N CYS A 313 -10.19 -4.20 0.00
CA CYS A 313 -11.13 -4.29 1.14
C CYS A 313 -12.43 -3.48 0.94
N PHE A 314 -12.46 -2.58 -0.05
CA PHE A 314 -13.65 -1.83 -0.46
C PHE A 314 -14.43 -2.50 -1.61
N CYS A 315 -13.97 -3.64 -2.11
CA CYS A 315 -14.57 -4.35 -3.24
C CYS A 315 -15.28 -5.62 -2.78
N GLU A 316 -16.24 -6.10 -3.57
CA GLU A 316 -16.88 -7.40 -3.32
C GLU A 316 -15.95 -8.57 -3.63
N TYR A 317 -15.02 -8.40 -4.60
CA TYR A 317 -14.11 -9.46 -5.03
C TYR A 317 -12.65 -8.98 -5.14
N PHE A 318 -11.73 -9.83 -4.72
CA PHE A 318 -10.28 -9.69 -4.94
C PHE A 318 -9.75 -10.94 -5.64
N PHE A 319 -9.19 -10.78 -6.84
CA PHE A 319 -8.64 -11.89 -7.61
C PHE A 319 -7.12 -11.94 -7.48
N SER A 320 -6.57 -13.09 -7.08
CA SER A 320 -5.12 -13.32 -7.02
C SER A 320 -4.76 -14.80 -7.20
N LYS A 321 -3.66 -15.06 -7.91
CA LYS A 321 -3.06 -16.39 -8.03
C LYS A 321 -2.05 -16.71 -6.91
N ASP A 322 -1.63 -15.71 -6.13
CA ASP A 322 -0.66 -15.93 -5.05
C ASP A 322 -1.32 -16.55 -3.81
N MET A 323 -1.03 -17.83 -3.54
CA MET A 323 -1.57 -18.55 -2.39
C MET A 323 -1.14 -17.98 -1.03
N ARG A 324 0.07 -17.42 -0.91
CA ARG A 324 0.55 -16.81 0.34
C ARG A 324 -0.19 -15.51 0.61
N LEU A 325 -0.36 -14.69 -0.42
CA LEU A 325 -1.13 -13.45 -0.36
C LEU A 325 -2.58 -13.75 0.04
N LYS A 326 -3.23 -14.70 -0.64
CA LYS A 326 -4.58 -15.14 -0.31
C LYS A 326 -4.70 -15.60 1.15
N LYS A 327 -3.77 -16.40 1.66
CA LYS A 327 -3.79 -16.86 3.07
C LYS A 327 -3.66 -15.70 4.07
N LYS A 328 -2.83 -14.70 3.78
CA LYS A 328 -2.72 -13.49 4.63
C LYS A 328 -4.00 -12.66 4.59
N ILE A 329 -4.47 -12.28 3.41
CA ILE A 329 -5.69 -11.46 3.24
C ILE A 329 -6.89 -12.17 3.86
N THR A 330 -6.99 -13.48 3.70
CA THR A 330 -8.05 -14.30 4.30
C THR A 330 -8.10 -14.13 5.83
N ALA A 331 -6.95 -14.18 6.51
CA ALA A 331 -6.86 -14.00 7.96
C ALA A 331 -7.20 -12.56 8.38
N ILE A 332 -6.75 -11.57 7.60
CA ILE A 332 -7.00 -10.15 7.86
C ILE A 332 -8.50 -9.83 7.70
N TYR A 333 -9.10 -10.23 6.59
CA TYR A 333 -10.49 -9.91 6.26
C TYR A 333 -11.48 -10.62 7.16
N GLU A 334 -11.18 -11.87 7.55
CA GLU A 334 -11.96 -12.57 8.56
C GLU A 334 -11.98 -11.79 9.88
N TYR A 335 -10.82 -11.40 10.40
CA TYR A 335 -10.72 -10.69 11.68
C TYR A 335 -11.42 -9.32 11.65
N LEU A 336 -11.27 -8.59 10.55
CA LEU A 336 -11.86 -7.25 10.38
C LEU A 336 -13.33 -7.28 9.90
N ASN A 337 -13.93 -8.46 9.73
CA ASN A 337 -15.27 -8.65 9.18
C ASN A 337 -15.48 -7.98 7.80
N ILE A 338 -14.46 -8.04 6.94
CA ILE A 338 -14.50 -7.51 5.57
C ILE A 338 -15.15 -8.57 4.67
N SER A 339 -16.16 -8.17 3.90
CA SER A 339 -16.98 -9.08 3.07
C SER A 339 -16.36 -9.46 1.72
N THR A 340 -15.22 -8.86 1.36
CA THR A 340 -14.53 -9.13 0.10
C THR A 340 -14.19 -10.61 -0.06
N GLN A 341 -14.65 -11.21 -1.15
CA GLN A 341 -14.37 -12.58 -1.51
C GLN A 341 -13.04 -12.70 -2.23
N ILE A 342 -12.20 -13.62 -1.77
CA ILE A 342 -10.87 -13.86 -2.33
C ILE A 342 -10.99 -14.99 -3.35
N CYS A 343 -10.75 -14.67 -4.62
CA CYS A 343 -10.95 -15.57 -5.75
C CYS A 343 -9.65 -15.86 -6.51
N ASP A 344 -9.67 -16.95 -7.26
CA ASP A 344 -8.65 -17.34 -8.24
C ASP A 344 -9.31 -17.46 -9.62
N ILE A 345 -8.52 -17.33 -10.69
CA ILE A 345 -8.97 -17.58 -12.06
C ILE A 345 -8.39 -18.92 -12.51
N GLN A 346 -9.24 -19.93 -12.55
CA GLN A 346 -8.94 -21.24 -13.13
C GLN A 346 -9.67 -21.37 -14.47
N ILE A 347 -8.93 -21.35 -15.57
CA ILE A 347 -9.49 -21.69 -16.88
C ILE A 347 -9.42 -23.21 -17.03
N SER A 348 -10.55 -23.84 -17.29
CA SER A 348 -10.60 -25.26 -17.62
C SER A 348 -9.89 -25.45 -18.95
N SER A 349 -8.80 -26.22 -18.97
CA SER A 349 -8.17 -26.63 -20.23
C SER A 349 -9.22 -27.43 -21.03
N LYS A 350 -9.56 -26.97 -22.23
CA LYS A 350 -10.38 -27.76 -23.17
C LYS A 350 -9.62 -28.98 -23.67
#